data_AF-A0A8T4DI58-F1
#
_entry.id   AF-A0A8T4DI58-F1
#
_cell.length_a   1.000
_cell.length_b   1.000
_cell.length_c   1.000
_cell.angle_alpha   90.00
_cell.angle_beta   90.00
_cell.angle_gamma   90.00
#
_symmetry.space_group_name_H-M   'P 1'
#
loop_
_entity.id
_entity.type
_entity.pdbx_description
1 polymer ?
#
loop_
_entity_poly.entity_id
_entity_poly.type
_entity_poly.pdbx_seq_one_letter_code
_entity_poly.pdbx_strand_id
1 'polypeptide(L)' 'LCPWGISTQKEELVNRLDPEVGSMQVQNLINAWTHELKELMGAAGINSIESLRGNRDRLRGYLLDNNMLGILDVKTVGA' A
#
# COMPACT_ATOMS: atom_id res chain seq x y z
N LEU A 1 18.23 -2.38 -18.98
CA LEU A 1 19.26 -2.03 -17.96
C LEU A 1 18.61 -1.08 -16.96
N CYS A 2 18.67 -1.33 -15.65
CA CYS A 2 17.97 -0.53 -14.64
C CYS A 2 18.67 0.82 -14.41
N PRO A 3 18.10 1.98 -14.81
CA PRO A 3 18.79 3.27 -14.70
C PRO A 3 19.04 3.71 -13.25
N TRP A 4 18.21 3.23 -12.33
CA TRP A 4 18.30 3.52 -10.90
C TRP A 4 19.30 2.63 -10.14
N GLY A 5 19.94 1.67 -10.79
CA GLY A 5 20.96 0.82 -10.14
C GLY A 5 20.41 -0.34 -9.30
N ILE A 6 19.09 -0.45 -9.11
CA ILE A 6 18.47 -1.41 -8.16
C ILE A 6 18.50 -2.86 -8.69
N SER A 7 18.20 -3.05 -9.98
CA SER A 7 18.10 -4.36 -10.62
C SER A 7 19.07 -4.50 -11.80
N THR A 8 20.33 -4.16 -11.56
CA THR A 8 21.41 -4.26 -12.54
C THR A 8 22.76 -4.48 -11.85
N GLN A 9 23.71 -5.10 -12.56
CA GLN A 9 25.09 -5.30 -12.08
C GLN A 9 26.09 -4.33 -12.72
N LYS A 10 25.63 -3.28 -13.43
CA LYS A 10 26.53 -2.28 -14.03
C LYS A 10 27.11 -1.39 -12.93
N GLU A 11 28.41 -1.47 -12.71
CA GLU A 11 29.11 -0.85 -11.58
C GLU A 11 28.81 0.65 -11.42
N GLU A 12 28.86 1.44 -12.51
CA GLU A 12 28.57 2.88 -12.49
C GLU A 12 27.13 3.25 -12.05
N LEU A 13 26.20 2.29 -12.07
CA LEU A 13 24.81 2.47 -11.64
C LEU A 13 24.60 1.95 -10.22
N VAL A 14 25.20 0.80 -9.89
CA VAL A 14 25.15 0.22 -8.54
C VAL A 14 25.82 1.14 -7.53
N ASN A 15 26.97 1.72 -7.88
CA ASN A 15 27.73 2.63 -7.02
C ASN A 15 27.00 3.95 -6.67
N ARG A 16 25.83 4.21 -7.27
CA ARG A 16 24.97 5.36 -6.93
C ARG A 16 24.10 5.10 -5.71
N LEU A 17 23.95 3.84 -5.32
CA LEU A 17 23.12 3.43 -4.20
C LEU A 17 23.99 3.28 -2.96
N ASP A 18 23.47 3.75 -1.84
CA ASP A 18 23.99 3.46 -0.51
C ASP A 18 23.05 2.44 0.16
N PRO A 19 23.46 1.16 0.28
CA PRO A 19 22.60 0.12 0.84
C PRO A 19 22.26 0.34 2.32
N GLU A 20 23.15 0.96 3.10
CA GLU A 20 22.92 1.22 4.52
C GLU A 20 21.82 2.27 4.68
N VAL A 21 21.94 3.40 3.97
CA VAL A 21 20.90 4.43 3.95
C VAL A 21 19.59 3.90 3.37
N GLY A 22 19.65 3.15 2.27
CA GLY A 22 18.47 2.56 1.64
C GLY A 22 17.72 1.60 2.56
N SER A 23 18.44 0.74 3.30
CA SER A 23 17.84 -0.18 4.26
C SER A 23 17.12 0.56 5.39
N MET A 24 17.71 1.64 5.91
CA MET A 24 17.12 2.50 6.93
C MET A 24 15.84 3.18 6.43
N GLN A 25 15.86 3.68 5.19
CA GLN A 25 14.69 4.30 4.56
C GLN A 25 13.55 3.29 4.37
N VAL A 26 13.83 2.07 3.92
CA VAL A 26 12.82 1.01 3.76
C VAL A 26 12.26 0.58 5.11
N GLN A 27 13.10 0.45 6.15
CA GLN A 27 12.64 0.15 7.51
C GLN A 27 11.70 1.24 8.02
N ASN A 28 12.07 2.51 7.86
CA ASN A 28 11.22 3.65 8.26
C ASN A 28 9.88 3.66 7.51
N LEU A 29 9.89 3.35 6.21
CA LEU A 29 8.67 3.24 5.41
C LEU A 29 7.72 2.16 5.95
N ILE A 30 8.25 0.95 6.18
CA ILE A 30 7.46 -0.18 6.71
C ILE A 30 6.89 0.16 8.09
N ASN A 31 7.69 0.79 8.96
CA ASN A 31 7.25 1.22 10.29
C ASN A 31 6.13 2.27 10.18
N ALA A 32 6.31 3.30 9.36
CA ALA A 32 5.32 4.36 9.18
C ALA A 32 3.99 3.81 8.64
N TRP A 33 4.04 2.98 7.60
CA TRP A 33 2.84 2.34 7.04
C TRP A 33 2.17 1.39 8.04
N THR A 34 2.95 0.68 8.86
CA THR A 34 2.39 -0.17 9.92
C THR A 34 1.62 0.67 10.94
N HIS A 35 2.13 1.84 11.33
CA HIS A 35 1.42 2.75 12.22
C HIS A 35 0.16 3.31 11.58
N GLU A 36 0.24 3.81 10.36
CA GLU A 36 -0.91 4.38 9.65
C GLU A 36 -2.03 3.35 9.45
N LEU A 37 -1.69 2.12 9.05
CA LEU A 37 -2.67 1.04 8.92
C LEU A 37 -3.34 0.70 10.25
N LYS A 38 -2.60 0.70 11.37
CA LYS A 38 -3.17 0.49 12.71
C LYS A 38 -4.15 1.59 13.08
N GLU A 39 -3.82 2.85 12.80
CA GLU A 39 -4.72 3.98 13.06
C GLU A 39 -6.00 3.89 12.22
N LEU A 40 -5.88 3.59 10.92
CA LEU A 40 -7.03 3.38 10.04
C LEU A 40 -7.92 2.21 10.49
N MET A 41 -7.32 1.10 10.90
CA MET A 41 -8.03 -0.04 11.48
C MET A 41 -8.74 0.33 12.77
N GLY A 42 -8.07 1.06 13.67
CA GLY A 42 -8.63 1.55 14.92
C GLY A 42 -9.84 2.46 14.69
N ALA A 43 -9.72 3.43 13.78
CA ALA A 43 -10.82 4.33 13.39
C ALA A 43 -12.01 3.58 12.77
N ALA A 44 -11.76 2.47 12.08
CA ALA A 44 -12.80 1.60 11.50
C ALA A 44 -13.39 0.58 12.49
N GLY A 45 -12.90 0.54 13.74
CA GLY A 45 -13.31 -0.43 14.77
C GLY A 45 -12.83 -1.86 14.48
N ILE A 46 -11.71 -2.01 13.76
CA ILE A 46 -11.13 -3.29 13.36
C ILE A 46 -9.92 -3.59 14.26
N ASN A 47 -9.92 -4.76 14.90
CA ASN A 47 -8.86 -5.17 15.83
C ASN A 47 -7.90 -6.24 15.27
N SER A 48 -8.16 -6.76 14.06
CA SER A 48 -7.29 -7.75 13.40
C SER A 48 -7.13 -7.46 11.92
N ILE A 49 -5.92 -7.69 11.39
CA ILE A 49 -5.62 -7.45 9.98
C ILE A 49 -6.41 -8.41 9.09
N GLU A 50 -6.69 -9.62 9.59
CA GLU A 50 -7.50 -10.63 8.94
C GLU A 50 -8.93 -10.15 8.69
N SER A 51 -9.48 -9.32 9.58
CA SER A 51 -10.82 -8.76 9.43
C SER A 51 -10.90 -7.64 8.38
N LEU A 52 -9.75 -6.99 8.08
CA LEU A 52 -9.64 -5.98 7.03
C LEU A 52 -9.32 -6.61 5.67
N ARG A 53 -8.45 -7.62 5.64
CA ARG A 53 -7.91 -8.19 4.40
C ARG A 53 -9.02 -8.81 3.55
N GLY A 54 -9.25 -8.25 2.36
CA GLY A 54 -10.28 -8.71 1.42
C GLY A 54 -11.70 -8.27 1.77
N ASN A 55 -11.89 -7.50 2.84
CA ASN A 55 -13.19 -7.04 3.28
C ASN A 55 -13.67 -5.82 2.46
N ARG A 56 -14.32 -6.10 1.33
CA ARG A 56 -14.86 -5.07 0.43
C ARG A 56 -16.04 -4.28 1.02
N ASP A 57 -16.72 -4.82 2.03
CA ASP A 57 -17.79 -4.10 2.75
C ASP A 57 -17.27 -2.85 3.48
N ARG A 58 -15.96 -2.71 3.66
CA ARG A 58 -15.34 -1.50 4.22
C ARG A 58 -15.03 -0.43 3.17
N LEU A 59 -15.18 -0.73 1.88
CA LEU A 59 -14.95 0.21 0.79
C LEU A 59 -16.26 0.80 0.28
N ARG A 60 -16.22 2.04 -0.20
CA ARG A 60 -17.34 2.68 -0.87
C ARG A 60 -16.86 3.34 -2.16
N GLY A 61 -17.53 3.01 -3.26
CA GLY A 61 -17.28 3.62 -4.56
C GLY A 61 -17.87 5.02 -4.62
N TYR A 62 -17.04 5.99 -4.96
CA TYR A 62 -17.45 7.37 -5.21
C TYR A 62 -17.21 7.70 -6.69
N LEU A 63 -18.22 8.25 -7.37
CA LEU A 63 -18.17 8.57 -8.80
C LEU A 63 -17.84 7.36 -9.71
N LEU A 64 -18.26 6.16 -9.31
CA LEU A 64 -18.16 4.95 -10.12
C LEU A 64 -19.52 4.62 -10.73
N ASP A 65 -19.52 4.18 -12.00
CA ASP A 65 -20.73 3.66 -12.62
C ASP A 65 -21.08 2.26 -12.08
N ASN A 66 -22.31 1.82 -12.36
CA ASN A 66 -22.82 0.54 -11.86
C ASN A 66 -22.02 -0.67 -12.36
N ASN A 67 -21.43 -0.58 -13.56
CA ASN A 67 -20.62 -1.67 -14.10
C ASN A 67 -19.30 -1.79 -13.34
N MET A 68 -18.62 -0.67 -13.06
CA MET A 68 -17.41 -0.64 -12.24
C MET A 68 -17.66 -1.09 -10.81
N LEU A 69 -18.77 -0.65 -10.19
CA LEU A 69 -19.17 -1.11 -8.86
C LEU A 69 -19.37 -2.62 -8.82
N GLY A 70 -20.01 -3.20 -9.85
CA GLY A 70 -20.20 -4.64 -9.98
C GLY A 70 -18.90 -5.42 -10.21
N ILE A 71 -17.99 -4.92 -11.04
CA ILE A 71 -16.68 -5.55 -11.27
C ILE A 71 -15.81 -5.52 -10.01
N LEU A 72 -15.80 -4.39 -9.30
CA LEU A 72 -15.01 -4.22 -8.08
C LEU A 72 -15.65 -4.87 -6.85
N ASP A 73 -16.93 -5.23 -6.94
CA ASP A 73 -17.73 -5.81 -5.84
C ASP A 73 -17.76 -4.89 -4.60
N VAL A 74 -18.10 -3.62 -4.82
CA VAL A 74 -18.18 -2.59 -3.77
C VAL A 74 -19.48 -1.79 -3.86
N LYS A 75 -19.95 -1.30 -2.70
CA LYS A 75 -21.18 -0.49 -2.60
C LYS A 75 -20.89 0.98 -2.94
N THR A 76 -21.88 1.70 -3.45
CA THR A 76 -21.79 3.17 -3.62
C THR A 76 -21.77 3.88 -2.27
N VAL A 77 -21.19 5.08 -2.20
CA VAL A 77 -21.37 5.97 -1.05
C VAL A 77 -22.87 6.20 -0.76
N GLY A 78 -23.25 6.11 0.51
CA GLY A 78 -24.63 6.32 0.97
C GLY A 78 -25.54 5.08 0.97
N ALA A 79 -25.06 3.94 0.47
CA ALA A 79 -25.75 2.65 0.50
C ALA A 79 -25.37 1.79 1.72
#